data_AF-B7PAJ7-F1
#
_entry.id   AF-B7PAJ7-F1
#
_cell.length_a   1.000
_cell.length_b   1.000
_cell.length_c   1.000
_cell.angle_alpha   90.00
_cell.angle_beta   90.00
_cell.angle_gamma   90.00
#
_symmetry.space_group_name_H-M   'P 1'
#
loop_
_entity.id
_entity.type
_entity.pdbx_description
1 polymer ?
#
loop_
_entity_poly.entity_id
_entity_poly.type
_entity_poly.pdbx_seq_one_letter_code
_entity_poly.pdbx_strand_id
1 'polypeptide(L)'
;MSEMWSKDNVVPPFSDAIQPLLHGQSMSRDEQNRLARQLRHELIDFLNNNNLIEDLNPAIRRWKYQRLGESLVSAYPKILWDKQGRATKCSAKSPMATFLSRLAETRRH
;
A
#
# COMPACT_ATOMS: atom_id res chain seq x y z
N MET A 1 8.22 -5.83 -23.63
CA MET A 1 8.06 -6.61 -22.39
C MET A 1 7.19 -5.84 -21.40
N SER A 2 5.88 -5.76 -21.64
CA SER A 2 4.94 -5.01 -20.78
C SER A 2 3.65 -5.80 -20.63
N GLU A 3 3.72 -6.95 -19.96
CA GLU A 3 2.59 -7.86 -19.83
C GLU A 3 2.43 -8.40 -18.38
N MET A 4 2.91 -7.66 -17.38
CA MET A 4 2.81 -8.09 -15.97
C MET A 4 1.69 -7.39 -15.18
N TRP A 5 1.01 -6.38 -15.74
CA TRP A 5 -0.06 -5.65 -15.02
C TRP A 5 -1.48 -5.97 -15.51
N SER A 6 -1.63 -6.73 -16.59
CA SER A 6 -2.91 -6.85 -17.31
C SER A 6 -3.73 -8.11 -17.00
N LYS A 7 -3.20 -9.10 -16.27
CA LYS A 7 -3.88 -10.39 -16.12
C LYS A 7 -4.15 -10.88 -14.71
N ASP A 8 -3.39 -10.43 -13.73
CA ASP A 8 -3.59 -10.85 -12.34
C ASP A 8 -3.74 -9.63 -11.48
N ASN A 9 -4.67 -9.68 -10.52
CA ASN A 9 -4.69 -8.73 -9.41
C ASN A 9 -3.33 -8.86 -8.71
N VAL A 10 -2.35 -8.03 -9.07
CA VAL A 10 -0.96 -8.14 -8.61
C VAL A 10 -0.91 -7.69 -7.16
N VAL A 11 -1.27 -8.62 -6.30
CA VAL A 11 -1.16 -8.50 -4.86
C VAL A 11 0.19 -9.12 -4.48
N PRO A 12 1.09 -8.36 -3.83
CA PRO A 12 2.35 -8.92 -3.37
C PRO A 12 2.11 -10.14 -2.47
N PRO A 13 2.95 -11.18 -2.55
CA PRO A 13 2.93 -12.26 -1.57
C PRO A 13 3.43 -11.71 -0.23
N PHE A 14 2.50 -11.23 0.56
CA PHE A 14 2.76 -10.65 1.87
C PHE A 14 3.16 -11.72 2.88
N SER A 15 4.11 -11.39 3.75
CA SER A 15 4.54 -12.25 4.85
C SER A 15 3.38 -12.60 5.78
N ASP A 16 3.40 -13.82 6.33
CA ASP A 16 2.43 -14.27 7.34
C ASP A 16 2.34 -13.31 8.54
N ALA A 17 3.42 -12.56 8.80
CA ALA A 17 3.48 -11.56 9.85
C ALA A 17 2.45 -10.43 9.70
N ILE A 18 2.11 -10.04 8.46
CA ILE A 18 1.16 -8.94 8.20
C ILE A 18 -0.24 -9.43 7.85
N GLN A 19 -0.47 -10.73 7.75
CA GLN A 19 -1.81 -11.33 7.57
C GLN A 19 -2.81 -10.82 8.61
N PRO A 20 -2.49 -10.71 9.92
CA PRO A 20 -3.40 -10.11 10.90
C PRO A 20 -3.88 -8.71 10.52
N LEU A 21 -3.01 -7.88 9.93
CA LEU A 21 -3.35 -6.55 9.45
C LEU A 21 -4.26 -6.59 8.22
N LEU A 22 -4.00 -7.52 7.29
CA LEU A 22 -4.77 -7.72 6.05
C LEU A 22 -6.19 -8.25 6.31
N HIS A 23 -6.33 -9.14 7.29
CA HIS A 23 -7.61 -9.74 7.69
C HIS A 23 -8.41 -8.89 8.67
N GLY A 24 -7.84 -7.77 9.12
CA GLY A 24 -8.49 -6.83 10.01
C GLY A 24 -8.59 -7.31 11.45
N GLN A 25 -7.61 -8.09 11.89
CA GLN A 25 -7.51 -8.55 13.26
C GLN A 25 -7.30 -7.34 14.19
N SER A 26 -8.01 -7.34 15.32
CA SER A 26 -7.87 -6.30 16.34
C SER A 26 -6.51 -6.44 17.04
N MET A 27 -5.65 -5.44 16.87
CA MET A 27 -4.30 -5.40 17.46
C MET A 27 -4.08 -4.10 18.22
N SER A 28 -3.04 -4.05 19.04
CA SER A 28 -2.63 -2.81 19.70
C SER A 28 -2.21 -1.76 18.65
N ARG A 29 -2.30 -0.46 19.00
CA ARG A 29 -1.95 0.62 18.07
C ARG A 29 -0.48 0.55 17.63
N ASP A 30 0.41 0.17 18.54
CA ASP A 30 1.84 0.03 18.26
C ASP A 30 2.11 -1.13 17.31
N GLU A 31 1.41 -2.25 17.50
CA GLU A 31 1.52 -3.41 16.63
C GLU A 31 0.93 -3.16 15.25
N GLN A 32 -0.24 -2.52 15.17
CA GLN A 32 -0.82 -2.07 13.90
C GLN A 32 0.15 -1.15 13.14
N ASN A 33 0.78 -0.19 13.83
CA ASN A 33 1.76 0.70 13.22
C ASN A 33 3.02 -0.05 12.75
N ARG A 34 3.50 -1.02 13.53
CA ARG A 34 4.64 -1.87 13.17
C ARG A 34 4.32 -2.71 11.92
N LEU A 35 3.19 -3.39 11.90
CA LEU A 35 2.75 -4.18 10.75
C LEU A 35 2.48 -3.30 9.52
N ALA A 36 1.88 -2.12 9.69
CA ALA A 36 1.68 -1.17 8.60
C ALA A 36 3.00 -0.62 8.03
N ARG A 37 4.08 -0.55 8.84
CA ARG A 37 5.44 -0.24 8.36
C ARG A 37 6.07 -1.42 7.61
N GLN A 38 5.86 -2.65 8.08
CA GLN A 38 6.33 -3.85 7.37
C GLN A 38 5.61 -4.02 6.05
N LEU A 39 4.28 -3.91 6.02
CA LEU A 39 3.47 -3.91 4.81
C LEU A 39 4.01 -2.90 3.77
N ARG A 40 4.39 -1.69 4.21
CA ARG A 40 4.98 -0.69 3.32
C ARG A 40 6.34 -1.13 2.76
N HIS A 41 7.22 -1.67 3.58
CA HIS A 41 8.53 -2.16 3.12
C HIS A 41 8.35 -3.31 2.13
N GLU A 42 7.53 -4.31 2.45
CA GLU A 42 7.28 -5.45 1.56
C GLU A 42 6.67 -4.98 0.22
N LEU A 43 5.78 -3.99 0.26
CA LEU A 43 5.26 -3.37 -0.96
C LEU A 43 6.36 -2.66 -1.76
N ILE A 44 7.23 -1.88 -1.11
CA ILE A 44 8.34 -1.19 -1.77
C ILE A 44 9.30 -2.21 -2.38
N ASP A 45 9.67 -3.25 -1.64
CA ASP A 45 10.55 -4.32 -2.12
C ASP A 45 9.92 -5.05 -3.29
N PHE A 46 8.63 -5.39 -3.22
CA PHE A 46 7.92 -5.99 -4.35
C PHE A 46 7.90 -5.07 -5.57
N LEU A 47 7.63 -3.77 -5.38
CA LEU A 47 7.62 -2.79 -6.45
C LEU A 47 9.02 -2.60 -7.05
N ASN A 48 10.07 -2.59 -6.23
CA ASN A 48 11.46 -2.47 -6.70
C ASN A 48 11.93 -3.74 -7.41
N ASN A 49 11.70 -4.92 -6.82
CA ASN A 49 12.11 -6.21 -7.38
C ASN A 49 11.46 -6.49 -8.74
N ASN A 50 10.24 -6.01 -8.94
CA ASN A 50 9.51 -6.18 -10.21
C ASN A 50 9.65 -4.95 -11.13
N ASN A 51 10.49 -3.96 -10.81
CA ASN A 51 10.64 -2.71 -11.57
C ASN A 51 9.30 -2.01 -11.87
N LEU A 52 8.40 -2.05 -10.89
CA LEU A 52 7.07 -1.47 -10.97
C LEU A 52 7.08 -0.02 -10.51
N ILE A 53 6.33 0.80 -11.23
CA ILE A 53 6.15 2.23 -10.92
C ILE A 53 7.47 3.02 -11.06
N GLU A 54 8.37 2.57 -11.95
CA GLU A 54 9.60 3.28 -12.31
C GLU A 54 9.37 4.44 -13.30
N ASP A 55 8.14 4.67 -13.76
CA ASP A 55 7.87 5.68 -14.77
C ASP A 55 8.31 7.07 -14.30
N LEU A 56 8.97 7.80 -15.20
CA LEU A 56 9.36 9.20 -15.02
C LEU A 56 8.15 10.13 -14.91
N ASN A 57 6.98 9.72 -15.44
CA ASN A 57 5.79 10.54 -15.42
C ASN A 57 5.07 10.48 -14.05
N PRO A 58 4.99 11.60 -13.31
CA PRO A 58 4.36 11.63 -11.99
C PRO A 58 2.85 11.31 -12.03
N ALA A 59 2.15 11.63 -13.12
CA ALA A 59 0.73 11.33 -13.28
C ALA A 59 0.50 9.81 -13.45
N ILE A 60 1.32 9.15 -14.29
CA ILE A 60 1.29 7.70 -14.48
C ILE A 60 1.65 6.99 -13.17
N ARG A 61 2.70 7.46 -12.49
CA ARG A 61 3.12 6.97 -11.17
C ARG A 61 1.96 7.02 -10.17
N ARG A 62 1.27 8.15 -10.08
CA ARG A 62 0.09 8.31 -9.21
C ARG A 62 -1.02 7.33 -9.55
N TRP A 63 -1.34 7.18 -10.84
CA TRP A 63 -2.35 6.23 -11.32
C TRP A 63 -2.00 4.78 -10.98
N LYS A 64 -0.73 4.38 -11.15
CA LYS A 64 -0.26 3.03 -10.80
C LYS A 64 -0.37 2.75 -9.31
N TYR A 65 -0.01 3.72 -8.45
CA TYR A 65 -0.23 3.59 -7.00
C TYR A 65 -1.72 3.48 -6.65
N GLN A 66 -2.59 4.26 -7.29
CA GLN A 66 -4.04 4.16 -7.05
C GLN A 66 -4.56 2.77 -7.41
N ARG A 67 -4.20 2.25 -8.59
CA ARG A 67 -4.62 0.92 -9.06
C ARG A 67 -4.09 -0.21 -8.17
N LEU A 68 -2.88 -0.06 -7.63
CA LEU A 68 -2.31 -0.97 -6.63
C LEU A 68 -3.14 -0.97 -5.35
N GLY A 69 -3.53 0.22 -4.86
CA GLY A 69 -4.42 0.35 -3.71
C GLY A 69 -5.78 -0.31 -3.95
N GLU A 70 -6.39 -0.08 -5.11
CA GLU A 70 -7.67 -0.69 -5.48
C GLU A 70 -7.57 -2.22 -5.54
N SER A 71 -6.47 -2.75 -6.11
CA SER A 71 -6.22 -4.19 -6.14
C SER A 71 -6.07 -4.77 -4.73
N LEU A 72 -5.40 -4.04 -3.83
CA LEU A 72 -5.25 -4.43 -2.42
C LEU A 72 -6.58 -4.40 -1.67
N VAL A 73 -7.44 -3.40 -1.89
CA VAL A 73 -8.78 -3.36 -1.30
C VAL A 73 -9.66 -4.49 -1.83
N SER A 74 -9.54 -4.79 -3.13
CA SER A 74 -10.26 -5.89 -3.78
C SER A 74 -9.85 -7.25 -3.21
N ALA A 75 -8.54 -7.48 -3.03
CA ALA A 75 -8.02 -8.73 -2.48
C ALA A 75 -8.18 -8.85 -0.96
N TYR A 76 -8.05 -7.73 -0.24
CA TYR A 76 -8.13 -7.65 1.21
C TYR A 76 -9.13 -6.58 1.64
N PRO A 77 -10.45 -6.85 1.57
CA PRO A 77 -11.47 -5.88 1.93
C PRO A 77 -11.46 -5.49 3.42
N LYS A 78 -10.83 -6.31 4.26
CA LYS A 78 -10.72 -6.10 5.72
C LYS A 78 -9.40 -5.48 6.16
N ILE A 79 -8.55 -5.06 5.22
CA ILE A 79 -7.24 -4.52 5.55
C ILE A 79 -7.37 -3.28 6.43
N LEU A 80 -6.65 -3.30 7.55
CA LEU A 80 -6.58 -2.18 8.47
C LEU A 80 -5.57 -1.16 7.98
N TRP A 81 -6.04 -0.25 7.13
CA TRP A 81 -5.26 0.91 6.68
C TRP A 81 -4.78 1.76 7.87
N ASP A 82 -3.68 2.49 7.63
CA ASP A 82 -3.10 3.41 8.60
C ASP A 82 -4.18 4.37 9.12
N LYS A 83 -4.40 4.35 10.45
CA LYS A 83 -5.39 5.22 11.08
C LYS A 83 -4.92 6.67 10.91
N GLN A 84 -5.79 7.52 10.38
CA GLN A 84 -5.54 8.96 10.35
C GLN A 84 -5.18 9.42 11.77
N GLY A 85 -3.90 9.76 11.99
CA GLY A 85 -3.51 10.52 13.16
C GLY A 85 -4.31 11.80 13.16
N ARG A 86 -4.92 12.12 14.31
CA ARG A 86 -5.81 13.27 14.58
C ARG A 86 -5.76 14.34 13.50
N ALA A 87 -6.86 14.41 12.75
CA ALA A 87 -7.19 15.37 11.70
C ALA A 87 -6.51 16.74 11.83
N THR A 88 -5.45 16.96 11.04
CA THR A 88 -5.07 18.29 10.60
C THR A 88 -5.87 18.62 9.35
N LYS A 89 -7.10 19.14 9.58
CA LYS A 89 -8.03 19.97 8.77
C LYS A 89 -8.07 19.96 7.22
N CYS A 90 -7.20 19.28 6.47
CA CYS A 90 -7.12 19.38 5.01
C CYS A 90 -6.78 18.04 4.34
N SER A 91 -7.63 17.02 4.46
CA SER A 91 -7.75 15.99 3.42
C SER A 91 -8.87 15.00 3.72
N ALA A 92 -9.96 15.10 2.98
CA ALA A 92 -10.91 14.01 2.76
C ALA A 92 -10.28 12.89 1.89
N LYS A 93 -9.02 12.52 2.16
CA LYS A 93 -8.33 11.45 1.43
C LYS A 93 -8.64 10.13 2.12
N SER A 94 -9.09 9.14 1.34
CA SER A 94 -9.31 7.77 1.80
C SER A 94 -8.08 7.26 2.58
N PRO A 95 -8.24 6.48 3.66
CA PRO A 95 -7.12 5.86 4.38
C PRO A 95 -6.12 5.16 3.46
N MET A 96 -6.60 4.55 2.38
CA MET A 96 -5.80 3.97 1.30
C MET A 96 -4.90 5.01 0.62
N ALA A 97 -5.43 6.18 0.26
CA ALA A 97 -4.66 7.25 -0.39
C ALA A 97 -3.58 7.82 0.53
N THR A 98 -3.86 7.93 1.83
CA THR A 98 -2.87 8.32 2.84
C THR A 98 -1.76 7.27 2.95
N PHE A 99 -2.13 6.00 3.00
CA PHE A 99 -1.16 4.89 3.03
C PHE A 99 -0.26 4.89 1.78
N LEU A 100 -0.84 5.01 0.58
CA LEU A 100 -0.09 5.08 -0.67
C LEU A 100 0.80 6.31 -0.77
N SER A 101 0.36 7.45 -0.24
CA SER A 101 1.20 8.66 -0.20
C SER A 101 2.42 8.46 0.68
N ARG A 102 2.24 7.87 1.87
CA ARG A 102 3.34 7.52 2.78
C ARG A 102 4.27 6.48 2.18
N LEU A 103 3.73 5.50 1.46
CA LEU A 103 4.51 4.50 0.72
C LEU A 103 5.41 5.16 -0.32
N ALA A 104 4.85 6.04 -1.15
CA ALA A 104 5.59 6.76 -2.18
C ALA A 104 6.67 7.69 -1.58
N GLU A 105 6.37 8.30 -0.42
CA GLU A 105 7.33 9.12 0.33
C GLU A 105 8.46 8.28 0.92
N THR A 106 8.14 7.11 1.49
CA THR A 106 9.13 6.16 2.05
C THR A 106 10.04 5.59 0.94
N ARG A 107 9.53 5.42 -0.28
CA ARG A 107 10.34 4.97 -1.42
C ARG A 107 11.26 6.07 -1.97
N ARG A 108 10.98 7.35 -1.67
CA ARG A 108 11.73 8.49 -2.18
C ARG A 108 12.96 8.84 -1.32
N HIS A 109 12.97 8.40 -0.07
CA HIS A 109 14.02 8.62 0.92
C HIS A 109 14.76 7.33 1.22
#